data_AF-A0A389MTW9-F1
#
_entry.id   AF-A0A389MTW9-F1
#
_cell.length_a   1.000
_cell.length_b   1.000
_cell.length_c   1.000
_cell.angle_alpha   90.00
_cell.angle_beta   90.00
_cell.angle_gamma   90.00
#
_symmetry.space_group_name_H-M   'P 1'
#
loop_
_entity.id
_entity.type
_entity.pdbx_description
1 polymer ?
#
loop_
_entity_poly.entity_id
_entity_poly.type
_entity_poly.pdbx_seq_one_letter_code
_entity_poly.pdbx_strand_id
1 'polypeptide(L)'
;MELVASDIVVSPPPLQVTRQRSHKRRAVADLPMRLALMDALAPIVSRLTTEEVRRRLGGDEDASQLRHDIGHIKARRAGSLGFSRLLYVCEGLDVDSWAVIAAASVRRIAA
;
A
#
# COMPACT_ATOMS: atom_id res chain seq x y z
N MET A 1 -22.49 65.66 20.22
CA MET A 1 -21.39 64.68 20.27
C MET A 1 -21.97 63.35 19.87
N GLU A 2 -21.75 62.98 18.61
CA GLU A 2 -22.22 61.76 17.98
C GLU A 2 -21.42 60.55 18.49
N LEU A 3 -22.11 59.45 18.76
CA LEU A 3 -21.53 58.11 18.89
C LEU A 3 -22.07 57.27 17.74
N VAL A 4 -21.31 57.21 16.65
CA VAL A 4 -21.59 56.33 15.52
C VAL A 4 -21.10 54.93 15.90
N ALA A 5 -22.03 53.99 16.04
CA ALA A 5 -21.73 52.58 16.17
C ALA A 5 -21.15 52.07 14.84
N SER A 6 -19.90 51.60 14.85
CA SER A 6 -19.32 50.83 13.75
C SER A 6 -19.52 49.34 14.04
N ASP A 7 -20.45 48.73 13.32
CA ASP A 7 -20.58 47.28 13.19
C ASP A 7 -19.35 46.72 12.46
N ILE A 8 -18.41 46.15 13.22
CA ILE A 8 -17.33 45.35 12.65
C ILE A 8 -17.91 43.98 12.31
N VAL A 9 -18.30 43.81 11.05
CA VAL A 9 -18.59 42.50 10.47
C VAL A 9 -17.28 41.70 10.41
N VAL A 10 -17.04 40.90 11.46
CA VAL A 10 -15.96 39.91 11.45
C VAL A 10 -16.41 38.74 10.57
N SER A 11 -16.11 38.82 9.28
CA SER A 11 -16.21 37.65 8.40
C SER A 11 -15.27 36.55 8.91
N PRO A 12 -15.77 35.35 9.23
CA PRO A 12 -14.89 34.25 9.62
C PRO A 12 -13.97 33.90 8.43
N PRO A 13 -12.70 33.55 8.69
CA PRO A 13 -11.79 33.18 7.63
C PRO A 13 -12.36 32.00 6.84
N PRO A 14 -12.13 31.92 5.52
CA PRO A 14 -12.64 30.83 4.72
C PRO A 14 -12.14 29.51 5.30
N LEU A 15 -13.07 28.61 5.61
CA LEU A 15 -12.78 27.23 5.98
C LEU A 15 -11.93 26.64 4.86
N GLN A 16 -10.63 26.55 5.09
CA GLN A 16 -9.72 25.83 4.22
C GLN A 16 -10.17 24.38 4.24
N VAL A 17 -10.91 23.98 3.21
CA VAL A 17 -11.18 22.60 2.87
C VAL A 17 -9.85 21.88 2.97
N THR A 18 -9.71 21.00 3.97
CA THR A 18 -8.50 20.23 4.24
C THR A 18 -8.20 19.35 3.02
N ARG A 19 -7.47 19.93 2.08
CA ARG A 19 -6.94 19.29 0.89
C ARG A 19 -6.04 18.14 1.31
N GLN A 20 -6.40 16.92 0.88
CA GLN A 20 -5.44 15.90 0.44
C GLN A 20 -4.37 15.40 1.44
N ARG A 21 -4.62 15.38 2.76
CA ARG A 21 -3.66 14.83 3.76
C ARG A 21 -3.83 13.36 4.14
N SER A 22 -4.84 12.66 3.62
CA SER A 22 -5.18 11.30 4.11
C SER A 22 -4.45 10.15 3.39
N HIS A 23 -4.29 10.21 2.06
CA HIS A 23 -3.81 9.04 1.30
C HIS A 23 -2.30 8.77 1.46
N LYS A 24 -1.46 9.82 1.53
CA LYS A 24 0.00 9.65 1.63
C LYS A 24 0.46 9.05 2.97
N ARG A 25 -0.22 9.35 4.09
CA ARG A 25 0.14 8.79 5.41
C ARG A 25 -0.18 7.30 5.50
N ARG A 26 -1.30 6.86 4.92
CA ARG A 26 -1.73 5.45 4.96
C ARG A 26 -0.79 4.55 4.17
N ALA A 27 -0.32 5.02 3.01
CA ALA A 27 0.67 4.33 2.17
C ALA A 27 2.07 4.23 2.81
N VAL A 28 2.34 4.98 3.88
CA VAL A 28 3.58 4.88 4.67
C VAL A 28 3.39 3.93 5.86
N ALA A 29 2.21 3.94 6.48
CA ALA A 29 1.90 3.11 7.64
C ALA A 29 1.95 1.60 7.33
N ASP A 30 1.65 1.19 6.09
CA ASP A 30 1.65 -0.20 5.66
C ASP A 30 2.98 -0.68 5.05
N LEU A 31 3.99 0.20 4.89
CA LEU A 31 5.29 -0.16 4.30
C LEU A 31 5.95 -1.38 4.94
N PRO A 32 6.00 -1.51 6.29
CA PRO A 32 6.58 -2.69 6.92
C PRO A 32 5.84 -3.99 6.57
N MET A 33 4.51 -3.93 6.49
CA MET A 33 3.69 -5.09 6.11
C MET A 33 3.90 -5.45 4.64
N ARG A 34 3.94 -4.45 3.76
CA ARG A 34 4.22 -4.63 2.33
C ARG A 34 5.59 -5.27 2.10
N LEU A 35 6.62 -4.81 2.83
CA LEU A 35 7.95 -5.40 2.77
C LEU A 35 7.94 -6.87 3.23
N ALA A 36 7.29 -7.19 4.35
CA ALA A 36 7.19 -8.55 4.85
C ALA A 36 6.50 -9.51 3.84
N LEU A 37 5.42 -9.06 3.21
CA LEU A 37 4.75 -9.83 2.14
C LEU A 37 5.67 -10.00 0.92
N MET A 38 6.37 -8.94 0.49
CA MET A 38 7.32 -9.04 -0.62
C MET A 38 8.45 -10.02 -0.32
N ASP A 39 8.97 -10.05 0.90
CA ASP A 39 10.02 -11.00 1.29
C ASP A 39 9.53 -12.45 1.27
N ALA A 40 8.29 -12.70 1.69
CA ALA A 40 7.68 -14.02 1.59
C ALA A 40 7.44 -14.45 0.13
N LEU A 41 7.00 -13.52 -0.72
CA LEU A 41 6.67 -13.79 -2.13
C LEU A 41 7.90 -13.92 -3.02
N ALA A 42 8.95 -13.13 -2.78
CA ALA A 42 10.15 -13.05 -3.62
C ALA A 42 10.77 -14.42 -3.98
N PRO A 43 11.01 -15.36 -3.04
CA PRO A 43 11.56 -16.67 -3.39
C PRO A 43 10.62 -17.52 -4.25
N ILE A 44 9.30 -17.35 -4.12
CA ILE A 44 8.28 -18.08 -4.88
C ILE A 44 8.25 -17.57 -6.31
N VAL A 45 8.06 -16.26 -6.50
CA VAL A 45 7.98 -15.64 -7.84
C VAL A 45 9.31 -15.68 -8.60
N SER A 46 10.43 -15.93 -7.92
CA SER A 46 11.73 -16.14 -8.56
C SER A 46 11.89 -17.51 -9.21
N ARG A 47 11.08 -18.49 -8.79
CA ARG A 47 11.08 -19.86 -9.34
C ARG A 47 10.02 -20.07 -10.42
N LEU A 48 9.15 -19.09 -10.62
CA LEU A 48 8.05 -19.13 -11.59
C LEU A 48 8.32 -18.17 -12.74
N THR A 49 7.91 -18.58 -13.92
CA THR A 49 7.76 -17.70 -15.08
C THR A 49 6.59 -16.74 -14.86
N THR A 50 6.60 -15.60 -15.56
CA THR A 50 5.46 -14.66 -15.52
C THR A 50 4.16 -15.33 -15.89
N GLU A 51 4.17 -16.23 -16.89
CA GLU A 51 2.97 -16.93 -17.34
C GLU A 51 2.44 -17.90 -16.30
N GLU A 52 3.30 -18.59 -15.55
CA GLU A 52 2.87 -19.45 -14.45
C GLU A 52 2.24 -18.65 -13.31
N VAL A 53 2.82 -17.50 -12.96
CA VAL A 53 2.21 -16.58 -11.99
C VAL A 53 0.86 -16.09 -12.52
N ARG A 54 0.77 -15.72 -13.81
CA ARG A 54 -0.47 -15.27 -14.45
C ARG A 54 -1.58 -16.31 -14.33
N ARG A 55 -1.28 -17.57 -14.66
CA ARG A 55 -2.23 -18.69 -14.54
C ARG A 55 -2.70 -18.91 -13.11
N ARG A 56 -1.78 -18.82 -12.13
CA ARG A 56 -2.13 -18.94 -10.71
C ARG A 56 -3.01 -17.80 -10.20
N LEU A 57 -2.92 -16.63 -10.83
CA LEU A 57 -3.79 -15.47 -10.56
C LEU A 57 -5.13 -15.52 -11.33
N GLY A 58 -5.40 -16.58 -12.09
CA GLY A 58 -6.66 -16.74 -12.83
C GLY A 58 -6.58 -16.37 -14.32
N GLY A 59 -5.43 -15.89 -14.80
CA GLY A 59 -5.17 -15.71 -16.24
C GLY A 59 -5.58 -14.36 -16.83
N ASP A 60 -6.43 -13.57 -16.19
CA ASP A 60 -6.96 -12.30 -16.72
C ASP A 60 -6.00 -11.10 -16.57
N GLU A 61 -4.86 -11.32 -15.91
CA GLU A 61 -3.87 -10.28 -15.64
C GLU A 61 -3.14 -9.81 -16.90
N ASP A 62 -2.99 -8.49 -17.04
CA ASP A 62 -2.14 -7.91 -18.09
C ASP A 62 -0.69 -8.36 -17.91
N ALA A 63 -0.15 -9.02 -18.93
CA ALA A 63 1.18 -9.63 -18.86
C ALA A 63 2.30 -8.59 -18.67
N SER A 64 2.12 -7.36 -19.17
CA SER A 64 3.11 -6.30 -19.03
C SER A 64 3.17 -5.79 -17.60
N GLN A 65 2.00 -5.45 -17.04
CA GLN A 65 1.86 -5.02 -15.65
C GLN A 65 2.34 -6.11 -14.69
N LEU A 66 1.96 -7.38 -14.93
CA LEU A 66 2.38 -8.49 -14.09
C LEU A 66 3.90 -8.68 -14.08
N ARG A 67 4.60 -8.49 -15.22
CA ARG A 67 6.07 -8.51 -15.25
C ARG A 67 6.67 -7.42 -14.36
N HIS A 68 6.11 -6.21 -14.40
CA HIS A 68 6.56 -5.13 -13.53
C HIS A 68 6.32 -5.45 -12.06
N ASP A 69 5.14 -5.95 -11.71
CA ASP A 69 4.79 -6.35 -10.34
C ASP A 69 5.76 -7.42 -9.81
N ILE A 70 6.02 -8.47 -10.59
CA ILE A 70 7.00 -9.51 -10.25
C ILE A 70 8.39 -8.91 -10.06
N GLY A 71 8.81 -8.00 -10.95
CA GLY A 71 10.09 -7.31 -10.83
C GLY A 71 10.19 -6.50 -9.53
N HIS A 72 9.12 -5.80 -9.15
CA HIS A 72 9.03 -5.05 -7.90
C HIS A 72 9.09 -5.94 -6.66
N ILE A 73 8.39 -7.08 -6.68
CA ILE A 73 8.42 -8.07 -5.59
C ILE A 73 9.84 -8.64 -5.43
N LYS A 74 10.47 -9.07 -6.52
CA LYS A 74 11.86 -9.59 -6.51
C LYS A 74 12.85 -8.58 -5.95
N ALA A 75 12.67 -7.31 -6.28
CA ALA A 75 13.53 -6.22 -5.81
C ALA A 75 13.12 -5.65 -4.44
N ARG A 76 12.09 -6.19 -3.77
CA ARG A 76 11.52 -5.68 -2.51
C ARG A 76 11.24 -4.18 -2.52
N ARG A 77 10.73 -3.66 -3.65
CA ARG A 77 10.38 -2.25 -3.78
C ARG A 77 9.03 -1.97 -3.11
N ALA A 78 8.99 -2.02 -1.78
CA ALA A 78 7.76 -1.94 -0.99
C ALA A 78 6.91 -0.71 -1.33
N GLY A 79 7.49 0.40 -1.80
CA GLY A 79 6.74 1.59 -2.21
C GLY A 79 6.00 1.48 -3.55
N SER A 80 6.39 0.57 -4.46
CA SER A 80 5.85 0.53 -5.84
C SER A 80 4.59 -0.31 -6.01
N LEU A 81 4.29 -1.23 -5.08
CA LEU A 81 3.13 -2.12 -5.19
C LEU A 81 2.22 -2.00 -3.98
N GLY A 82 0.95 -1.65 -4.18
CA GLY A 82 -0.01 -1.42 -3.09
C GLY A 82 -0.32 -2.67 -2.27
N PHE A 83 -0.75 -2.48 -1.03
CA PHE A 83 -1.03 -3.57 -0.09
C PHE A 83 -2.09 -4.55 -0.63
N SER A 84 -3.23 -4.07 -1.15
CA SER A 84 -4.28 -4.93 -1.73
C SER A 84 -3.76 -5.78 -2.89
N ARG A 85 -2.86 -5.24 -3.71
CA ARG A 85 -2.26 -5.99 -4.82
C ARG A 85 -1.37 -7.11 -4.30
N LEU A 86 -0.61 -6.88 -3.23
CA LEU A 86 0.20 -7.92 -2.60
C LEU A 86 -0.66 -9.02 -1.97
N LEU A 87 -1.79 -8.68 -1.34
CA LEU A 87 -2.73 -9.66 -0.80
C LEU A 87 -3.31 -10.55 -1.90
N TYR A 88 -3.73 -9.95 -3.02
CA TYR A 88 -4.19 -10.70 -4.19
C TYR A 88 -3.13 -11.67 -4.74
N VAL A 89 -1.87 -11.23 -4.81
CA VAL A 89 -0.77 -12.11 -5.24
C VAL A 89 -0.50 -13.21 -4.22
N CYS A 90 -0.63 -12.94 -2.92
CA CYS A 90 -0.52 -13.96 -1.88
C CYS A 90 -1.60 -15.04 -2.04
N GLU A 91 -2.85 -14.63 -2.23
CA GLU A 91 -3.97 -15.54 -2.44
C GLU A 91 -3.75 -16.46 -3.65
N GLY A 92 -3.42 -15.89 -4.82
CA GLY A 92 -3.16 -16.71 -6.01
C GLY A 92 -1.93 -17.61 -5.90
N LEU A 93 -0.97 -17.30 -5.03
CA LEU A 93 0.23 -18.12 -4.81
C LEU A 93 0.14 -19.00 -3.55
N ASP A 94 -1.04 -19.09 -2.93
CA ASP A 94 -1.30 -19.88 -1.72
C ASP A 94 -0.36 -19.53 -0.56
N VAL A 95 -0.13 -18.23 -0.36
CA VAL A 95 0.63 -17.69 0.76
C VAL A 95 -0.33 -17.10 1.78
N ASP A 96 -0.30 -17.62 3.01
CA ASP A 96 -1.08 -17.04 4.12
C ASP A 96 -0.50 -15.67 4.52
N SER A 97 -1.08 -14.63 3.95
CA SER A 97 -0.69 -13.24 4.19
C SER A 97 -0.81 -12.82 5.65
N TRP A 98 -1.78 -13.35 6.39
CA TRP A 98 -1.97 -13.02 7.81
C TRP A 98 -0.89 -13.66 8.67
N ALA A 99 -0.54 -14.92 8.40
CA ALA A 99 0.59 -15.56 9.07
C ALA A 99 1.91 -14.81 8.84
N VAL A 100 2.15 -14.34 7.61
CA VAL A 100 3.34 -13.53 7.27
C VAL A 100 3.36 -12.21 8.06
N ILE A 101 2.24 -11.49 8.10
CA ILE A 101 2.14 -10.21 8.82
C ILE A 101 2.29 -10.41 10.33
N ALA A 102 1.66 -11.45 10.89
CA ALA A 102 1.77 -11.78 12.31
C ALA A 102 3.23 -12.10 12.69
N ALA A 103 3.91 -12.94 11.92
CA ALA A 103 5.31 -13.28 12.14
C ALA A 103 6.25 -12.06 12.05
N ALA A 104 6.01 -11.15 11.10
CA ALA A 104 6.75 -9.89 11.00
C ALA A 104 6.52 -8.99 12.23
N SER A 105 5.29 -8.93 12.73
CA SER A 105 4.93 -8.14 13.90
C SER A 105 5.58 -8.65 15.18
N VAL A 106 5.60 -9.97 15.39
CA VAL A 106 6.27 -10.61 16.55
C VAL A 106 7.77 -10.30 16.56
N ARG A 107 8.46 -10.43 15.41
CA ARG A 107 9.89 -10.12 15.30
C ARG A 107 10.22 -8.66 15.63
N ARG A 108 9.33 -7.72 15.29
CA ARG A 108 9.53 -6.30 15.61
C ARG A 108 9.41 -5.99 17.10
N ILE A 109 8.60 -6.75 17.84
CA ILE A 109 8.43 -6.57 19.29
C ILE A 109 9.62 -7.17 20.05
N ALA A 110 10.23 -8.23 19.50
CA ALA A 110 11.36 -8.93 20.12
C ALA A 110 12.74 -8.30 19.82
N ALA A 111 12.81 -7.32 18.92
CA ALA A 111 14.04 -6.62 18.52
C ALA A 111 14.17 -5.28 19.25
#